data_AF-A0A926UWI4-F1
#
_entry.id   AF-A0A926UWI4-F1
#
_cell.length_a   1.000
_cell.length_b   1.000
_cell.length_c   1.000
_cell.angle_alpha   90.00
_cell.angle_beta   90.00
_cell.angle_gamma   90.00
#
_symmetry.space_group_name_H-M   'P 1'
#
loop_
_entity.id
_entity.type
_entity.pdbx_description
1 polymer ?
#
loop_
_entity_poly.entity_id
_entity_poly.type
_entity_poly.pdbx_seq_one_letter_code
_entity_poly.pdbx_strand_id
1 'polypeptide(L)'
;MVDTKAVSVRLPLDLLNELNSYATDKGMVRGGEANIGGAIISILREHFGKSDNVVKQKSDSIDIDAMVATAIKKQLADIDKLITTAINEQLTDIKERILEEHGAGVRGISMGYESLLDDVRKDINDLTVSLSKDMIAIDERLEALEATVSAKKPLLSVMREKVLAA
;
A
#
# COMPACT_ATOMS: atom_id res chain seq x y z
N MET A 1 -41.21 33.70 34.53
CA MET A 1 -42.62 33.42 34.82
C MET A 1 -42.68 31.96 35.26
N VAL A 2 -43.08 31.65 36.51
CA VAL A 2 -43.16 30.26 37.00
C VAL A 2 -44.46 29.67 36.48
N ASP A 3 -44.38 28.59 35.72
CA ASP A 3 -45.51 27.93 35.07
C ASP A 3 -46.26 27.05 36.08
N THR A 4 -47.10 27.67 36.91
CA THR A 4 -47.87 26.97 37.95
C THR A 4 -49.06 26.25 37.33
N LYS A 5 -48.90 24.95 37.05
CA LYS A 5 -50.02 24.07 36.68
C LYS A 5 -50.91 23.81 37.90
N ALA A 6 -52.19 24.17 37.82
CA ALA A 6 -53.15 23.86 38.87
C ALA A 6 -53.50 22.35 38.83
N VAL A 7 -53.40 21.68 39.98
CA VAL A 7 -53.77 20.27 40.14
C VAL A 7 -54.94 20.18 41.11
N SER A 8 -56.03 19.53 40.70
CA SER A 8 -57.18 19.27 41.57
C SER A 8 -56.96 17.98 42.34
N VAL A 9 -56.90 18.06 43.67
CA VAL A 9 -56.78 16.90 44.57
C VAL A 9 -58.06 16.77 45.38
N ARG A 10 -58.69 15.59 45.39
CA ARG A 10 -59.83 15.31 46.27
C ARG A 10 -59.30 14.71 47.57
N LEU A 11 -59.60 15.37 48.69
CA LEU A 11 -59.17 14.94 50.01
C LEU A 11 -60.39 14.58 50.87
N PRO A 12 -60.31 13.50 51.68
CA PRO A 12 -61.20 13.24 52.80
C PRO A 12 -61.35 14.45 53.74
N LEU A 13 -62.51 14.57 54.39
CA LEU A 13 -62.87 15.74 55.20
C LEU A 13 -62.01 15.91 56.46
N ASP A 14 -61.62 14.80 57.08
CA ASP A 14 -60.67 14.73 58.19
C ASP A 14 -59.31 15.31 57.82
N LEU A 15 -58.76 14.92 56.67
CA LEU A 15 -57.48 15.46 56.17
C LEU A 15 -57.59 16.94 55.79
N LEU A 16 -58.74 17.38 55.25
CA LEU A 16 -58.98 18.80 55.00
C LEU A 16 -58.98 19.61 56.30
N ASN A 17 -59.59 19.09 57.36
CA ASN A 17 -59.60 19.74 58.67
C ASN A 17 -58.18 19.80 59.27
N GLU A 18 -57.40 18.73 59.15
CA GLU A 18 -56.02 18.69 59.63
C GLU A 18 -55.13 19.71 58.89
N LEU A 19 -55.24 19.77 57.56
CA LEU A 19 -54.52 20.77 56.75
C LEU A 19 -54.93 22.20 57.06
N ASN A 20 -56.21 22.41 57.39
CA ASN A 20 -56.74 23.72 57.76
C ASN A 20 -56.16 24.20 59.12
N SER A 21 -56.12 23.31 60.11
CA SER A 21 -55.46 23.56 61.40
C SER A 21 -53.97 23.83 61.21
N TYR A 22 -53.26 22.97 60.47
CA TYR A 22 -51.84 23.13 60.19
C TYR A 22 -51.53 24.47 59.50
N ALA A 23 -52.32 24.85 58.49
CA ALA A 23 -52.16 26.11 57.79
C ALA A 23 -52.35 27.31 58.72
N THR A 24 -53.37 27.27 59.58
CA THR A 24 -53.67 28.34 60.54
C THR A 24 -52.57 28.48 61.59
N ASP A 25 -52.12 27.37 62.18
CA ASP A 25 -51.06 27.34 63.19
C ASP A 25 -49.72 27.86 62.67
N LYS A 26 -49.44 27.64 61.38
CA LYS A 26 -48.23 28.11 60.70
C LYS A 26 -48.38 29.49 60.05
N GLY A 27 -49.51 30.17 60.23
CA GLY A 27 -49.76 31.50 59.66
C GLY A 27 -49.86 31.51 58.13
N MET A 28 -50.15 30.36 57.51
CA MET A 28 -50.26 30.21 56.07
C MET A 28 -51.66 30.62 55.60
N VAL A 29 -51.92 31.93 55.54
CA VAL A 29 -53.22 32.50 55.17
C VAL A 29 -53.14 33.18 53.81
N ARG A 30 -54.14 32.97 52.94
CA ARG A 30 -54.27 33.66 51.64
C ARG A 30 -55.69 34.21 51.50
N GLY A 31 -55.84 35.52 51.44
CA GLY A 31 -57.15 36.17 51.29
C GLY A 31 -58.04 36.08 52.54
N GLY A 32 -57.47 35.85 53.72
CA GLY A 32 -58.21 35.75 54.99
C GLY A 32 -58.59 34.32 55.39
N GLU A 33 -58.41 33.34 54.50
CA GLU A 33 -58.66 31.93 54.77
C GLU A 33 -57.36 31.11 54.77
N ALA A 34 -57.40 29.94 55.41
CA ALA A 34 -56.28 29.02 55.46
C ALA A 34 -55.86 28.55 54.06
N ASN A 35 -54.56 28.68 53.75
CA ASN A 35 -54.00 28.28 52.47
C ASN A 35 -53.66 26.77 52.46
N ILE A 36 -54.67 25.94 52.21
CA ILE A 36 -54.55 24.47 52.17
C ILE A 36 -53.49 24.02 51.14
N GLY A 37 -53.45 24.65 49.96
CA GLY A 37 -52.45 24.35 48.94
C GLY A 37 -51.02 24.63 49.41
N GLY A 38 -50.81 25.72 50.16
CA GLY A 38 -49.55 26.04 50.80
C GLY A 38 -49.15 25.00 51.87
N ALA A 39 -50.09 24.58 52.71
CA ALA A 39 -49.85 23.57 53.73
C ALA A 39 -49.42 22.22 53.14
N ILE A 40 -50.12 21.76 52.10
CA ILE A 40 -49.75 20.52 51.37
C ILE A 40 -48.32 20.63 50.82
N ILE A 41 -47.98 21.75 50.17
CA ILE A 41 -46.64 21.96 49.61
C ILE A 41 -45.57 21.98 50.71
N SER A 42 -45.83 22.63 51.85
CA SER A 42 -44.89 22.65 52.98
C SER A 42 -44.65 21.26 53.56
N ILE A 43 -45.71 20.49 53.82
CA ILE A 43 -45.61 19.13 54.33
C ILE A 43 -44.85 18.24 53.33
N LEU A 44 -45.17 18.32 52.05
CA LEU A 44 -44.46 17.56 51.01
C LEU A 44 -42.98 17.96 50.92
N ARG A 45 -42.64 19.25 51.04
CA ARG A 45 -41.24 19.71 51.06
C ARG A 45 -40.48 19.29 52.32
N GLU A 46 -41.15 19.18 53.46
CA GLU A 46 -40.55 18.68 54.68
C GLU A 46 -40.30 17.17 54.57
N HIS A 47 -41.27 16.43 54.06
CA HIS A 47 -41.22 14.97 54.00
C HIS A 47 -40.35 14.43 52.85
N PHE A 48 -40.32 15.09 51.70
CA PHE A 48 -39.50 14.72 50.53
C PHE A 48 -38.22 15.57 50.40
N GLY A 49 -37.93 16.40 51.40
CA GLY A 49 -36.87 17.39 51.38
C GLY A 49 -37.12 18.52 50.36
N LYS A 50 -36.25 19.53 50.36
CA LYS A 50 -36.10 20.48 49.24
C LYS A 50 -35.58 19.71 48.02
N SER A 51 -36.39 18.82 47.47
CA SER A 51 -36.10 18.20 46.19
C SER A 51 -36.34 19.28 45.14
N ASP A 52 -35.25 19.73 44.53
CA ASP A 52 -35.32 20.34 43.21
C ASP A 52 -36.13 19.38 42.34
N ASN A 53 -37.23 19.86 41.76
CA ASN A 53 -38.17 19.13 40.91
C ASN A 53 -37.55 18.61 39.60
N VAL A 54 -36.25 18.36 39.57
CA VAL A 54 -35.59 17.63 38.51
C VAL A 54 -35.64 16.18 38.91
N VAL A 55 -36.54 15.43 38.27
CA VAL A 55 -36.39 13.97 38.13
C VAL A 55 -34.92 13.74 37.84
N LYS A 56 -34.16 13.20 38.81
CA LYS A 56 -32.79 12.74 38.56
C LYS A 56 -32.93 11.52 37.65
N GLN A 57 -33.24 11.76 36.37
CA GLN A 57 -32.83 10.87 35.32
C GLN A 57 -31.33 10.77 35.52
N LYS A 58 -30.86 9.61 35.99
CA LYS A 58 -29.50 9.19 35.70
C LYS A 58 -29.46 9.11 34.18
N SER A 59 -29.17 10.22 33.51
CA SER A 59 -28.66 10.16 32.16
C SER A 59 -27.34 9.44 32.33
N ASP A 60 -27.26 8.19 31.88
CA ASP A 60 -25.97 7.68 31.47
C ASP A 60 -25.44 8.74 30.50
N SER A 61 -24.45 9.51 30.95
CA SER A 61 -23.86 10.56 30.13
C SER A 61 -23.16 9.83 29.00
N ILE A 62 -23.84 9.74 27.86
CA ILE A 62 -23.23 9.20 26.65
C ILE A 62 -22.04 10.11 26.36
N ASP A 63 -20.85 9.56 26.53
CA ASP A 63 -19.60 10.22 26.20
C ASP A 63 -19.46 10.21 24.68
N ILE A 64 -20.14 11.18 24.05
CA ILE A 64 -20.16 11.36 22.60
C ILE A 64 -18.74 11.54 22.08
N ASP A 65 -17.87 12.22 22.83
CA ASP A 65 -16.48 12.46 22.45
C ASP A 65 -15.71 11.14 22.38
N ALA A 66 -15.87 10.24 23.37
CA ALA A 66 -15.27 8.91 23.33
C ALA A 66 -15.81 8.04 22.18
N MET A 67 -17.11 8.13 21.88
CA MET A 67 -17.72 7.41 20.75
C MET A 67 -17.18 7.90 19.41
N VAL A 68 -17.09 9.22 19.24
CA VAL A 68 -16.54 9.85 18.04
C VAL A 68 -15.06 9.51 17.87
N ALA A 69 -14.26 9.59 18.94
CA ALA A 69 -12.85 9.21 18.91
C ALA A 69 -12.64 7.75 18.51
N THR A 70 -13.49 6.84 19.01
CA THR A 70 -13.44 5.42 18.66
C THR A 70 -13.79 5.20 17.19
N ALA A 71 -14.82 5.86 16.68
CA ALA A 71 -15.22 5.77 15.28
C ALA A 71 -14.12 6.31 14.34
N ILE A 72 -13.53 7.47 14.66
CA ILE A 72 -12.42 8.06 13.90
C ILE A 72 -11.21 7.14 13.90
N LYS A 73 -10.83 6.60 15.06
CA LYS A 73 -9.69 5.68 15.17
C LYS A 73 -9.87 4.42 14.31
N LYS A 74 -11.09 3.88 14.26
CA LYS A 74 -11.43 2.75 13.40
C LYS A 74 -11.30 3.12 11.92
N GLN A 75 -11.88 4.24 11.51
CA GLN A 75 -11.78 4.71 10.12
C GLN A 75 -10.34 4.95 9.69
N LEU A 76 -9.50 5.53 10.56
CA LEU A 76 -8.08 5.72 10.28
C LEU A 76 -7.35 4.39 10.07
N ALA A 77 -7.65 3.36 10.88
CA ALA A 77 -7.06 2.04 10.71
C ALA A 77 -7.52 1.35 9.40
N ASP A 78 -8.79 1.51 9.03
CA ASP A 78 -9.32 0.97 7.78
C ASP A 78 -8.69 1.67 6.55
N ILE A 79 -8.50 2.99 6.62
CA ILE A 79 -7.80 3.77 5.59
C ILE A 79 -6.33 3.34 5.47
N ASP A 80 -5.63 3.20 6.59
CA ASP A 80 -4.22 2.80 6.60
C ASP A 80 -4.02 1.41 5.98
N LYS A 81 -4.93 0.47 6.27
CA LYS A 81 -4.94 -0.85 5.67
C LYS A 81 -5.18 -0.78 4.16
N LEU A 82 -6.16 0.00 3.69
CA LEU A 82 -6.43 0.17 2.26
C LEU A 82 -5.24 0.77 1.51
N ILE A 83 -4.62 1.81 2.07
CA ILE A 83 -3.43 2.44 1.49
C ILE A 83 -2.29 1.42 1.42
N THR A 84 -2.04 0.70 2.51
CA THR A 84 -0.97 -0.30 2.58
C THR A 84 -1.19 -1.42 1.55
N THR A 85 -2.41 -1.92 1.41
CA THR A 85 -2.74 -2.93 0.39
C THR A 85 -2.52 -2.39 -1.02
N ALA A 86 -3.05 -1.21 -1.33
CA ALA A 86 -2.93 -0.61 -2.67
C ALA A 86 -1.46 -0.34 -3.04
N ILE A 87 -0.65 0.16 -2.10
CA ILE A 87 0.78 0.39 -2.32
C ILE A 87 1.50 -0.95 -2.59
N ASN A 88 1.20 -1.99 -1.81
CA ASN A 88 1.84 -3.31 -1.98
C ASN A 88 1.45 -3.98 -3.31
N GLU A 89 0.21 -3.83 -3.75
CA GLU A 89 -0.25 -4.31 -5.05
C GLU A 89 0.49 -3.59 -6.18
N GLN A 90 0.57 -2.25 -6.13
CA GLN A 90 1.32 -1.47 -7.12
C GLN A 90 2.82 -1.80 -7.14
N LEU A 91 3.44 -1.98 -5.97
CA LEU A 91 4.86 -2.37 -5.89
C LEU A 91 5.10 -3.78 -6.45
N THR A 92 4.12 -4.68 -6.34
CA THR A 92 4.20 -6.02 -6.91
C THR A 92 4.12 -5.97 -8.43
N ASP A 93 3.14 -5.24 -8.98
CA ASP A 93 3.00 -5.02 -10.43
C ASP A 93 4.26 -4.39 -11.05
N ILE A 94 4.81 -3.35 -10.41
CA ILE A 94 6.06 -2.72 -10.87
C ILE A 94 7.21 -3.71 -10.89
N LYS A 95 7.35 -4.57 -9.87
CA LYS A 95 8.40 -5.58 -9.82
C LYS A 95 8.27 -6.60 -10.94
N GLU A 96 7.06 -7.09 -11.19
CA GLU A 96 6.78 -8.05 -12.26
C GLU A 96 7.11 -7.46 -13.62
N ARG A 97 6.67 -6.22 -13.89
CA ARG A 97 6.98 -5.51 -15.14
C ARG A 97 8.48 -5.30 -15.34
N ILE A 98 9.21 -4.89 -14.29
CA ILE A 98 10.67 -4.74 -14.36
C ILE A 98 11.33 -6.08 -14.73
N LEU A 99 10.92 -7.17 -14.09
CA LEU A 99 11.47 -8.51 -14.35
C LEU A 99 11.18 -8.99 -15.77
N GLU A 100 9.98 -8.75 -16.28
CA GLU A 100 9.61 -9.11 -17.65
C GLU A 100 10.40 -8.29 -18.68
N GLU A 101 10.39 -6.96 -18.58
CA GLU A 101 11.05 -6.06 -19.54
C GLU A 101 12.58 -6.28 -19.54
N HIS A 102 13.21 -6.30 -18.36
CA HIS A 102 14.65 -6.49 -18.27
C HIS A 102 15.06 -7.93 -18.57
N GLY A 103 14.28 -8.92 -18.15
CA GLY A 103 14.53 -10.32 -18.45
C GLY A 103 14.45 -10.61 -19.95
N ALA A 104 13.48 -10.02 -20.65
CA ALA A 104 13.38 -10.11 -22.10
C ALA A 104 14.54 -9.39 -22.80
N GLY A 105 14.90 -8.19 -22.35
CA GLY A 105 16.04 -7.44 -22.88
C GLY A 105 17.36 -8.19 -22.75
N VAL A 106 17.65 -8.75 -21.57
CA VAL A 106 18.87 -9.54 -21.33
C VAL A 106 18.89 -10.79 -22.19
N ARG A 107 17.77 -11.54 -22.29
CA ARG A 107 17.69 -12.72 -23.17
C ARG A 107 17.93 -12.36 -24.63
N GLY A 108 17.34 -11.28 -25.12
CA GLY A 108 17.54 -10.80 -26.49
C GLY A 108 18.99 -10.44 -26.79
N ILE A 109 19.64 -9.74 -25.85
CA ILE A 109 21.07 -9.40 -25.96
C ILE A 109 21.94 -10.68 -25.96
N SER A 110 21.68 -11.62 -25.05
CA SER A 110 22.42 -12.89 -24.99
C SER A 110 22.29 -13.69 -26.28
N MET A 111 21.08 -13.82 -26.83
CA MET A 111 20.87 -14.50 -28.11
C MET A 111 21.59 -13.80 -29.27
N GLY A 112 21.61 -12.47 -29.29
CA GLY A 112 22.37 -11.70 -30.28
C GLY A 112 23.87 -11.94 -30.21
N TYR A 113 24.44 -12.01 -29.00
CA TYR A 113 25.86 -12.35 -28.81
C TYR A 113 26.19 -13.78 -29.23
N GLU A 114 25.35 -14.76 -28.90
CA GLU A 114 25.55 -16.15 -29.32
C GLU A 114 25.53 -16.29 -30.84
N SER A 115 24.56 -15.66 -31.52
CA SER A 115 24.52 -15.62 -32.99
C SER A 115 25.78 -15.00 -33.58
N LEU A 116 26.24 -13.86 -33.05
CA LEU A 116 27.45 -13.22 -33.53
C LEU A 116 28.71 -14.08 -33.30
N LEU A 117 28.78 -14.78 -32.16
CA LEU A 117 29.88 -15.70 -31.86
C LEU A 117 29.89 -16.89 -32.83
N ASP A 118 28.73 -17.42 -33.21
CA ASP A 118 28.64 -18.51 -34.17
C ASP A 118 29.01 -18.05 -35.59
N ASP A 119 28.60 -16.85 -36.00
CA ASP A 119 29.03 -16.25 -37.28
C ASP A 119 30.55 -16.05 -37.30
N VAL A 120 31.13 -15.47 -36.24
CA VAL A 120 32.59 -15.28 -36.15
C VAL A 120 33.34 -16.62 -36.16
N ARG A 121 32.82 -17.65 -35.47
CA ARG A 121 33.41 -19.00 -35.49
C ARG A 121 33.39 -19.59 -36.89
N LYS A 122 32.30 -19.40 -37.63
CA LYS A 122 32.18 -19.86 -39.01
C LYS A 122 33.19 -19.14 -39.90
N ASP A 123 33.29 -17.81 -39.81
CA ASP A 123 34.26 -17.03 -40.57
C ASP A 123 35.71 -17.46 -40.28
N ILE A 124 36.05 -17.71 -39.01
CA ILE A 124 37.36 -18.23 -38.61
C ILE A 124 37.63 -19.60 -39.26
N ASN A 125 36.65 -20.50 -39.25
CA ASN A 125 36.79 -21.82 -39.85
C ASN A 125 36.96 -21.73 -41.37
N ASP A 126 36.14 -20.93 -42.05
CA ASP A 126 36.21 -20.74 -43.50
C ASP A 126 37.59 -20.15 -43.90
N LEU A 127 38.08 -19.17 -43.15
CA LEU A 127 39.41 -18.59 -43.37
C LEU A 127 40.53 -19.62 -43.13
N THR A 128 40.41 -20.43 -42.07
CA THR A 128 41.39 -21.48 -41.74
C THR A 128 41.48 -22.53 -42.85
N VAL A 129 40.33 -22.94 -43.40
CA VAL A 129 40.26 -23.87 -44.53
C VAL A 129 40.86 -23.25 -45.79
N SER A 130 40.57 -21.98 -46.09
CA SER A 130 41.15 -21.29 -47.24
C SER A 130 42.67 -21.20 -47.14
N LEU A 131 43.19 -20.77 -45.98
CA LEU A 131 44.64 -20.67 -45.75
C LEU A 131 45.33 -22.03 -45.91
N SER A 132 44.71 -23.10 -45.41
CA SER A 132 45.26 -24.46 -45.55
C SER A 132 45.34 -24.90 -47.02
N LYS A 133 44.33 -24.57 -47.83
CA LYS A 133 44.36 -24.84 -49.28
C LYS A 133 45.46 -24.06 -49.99
N ASP A 134 45.61 -22.78 -49.66
CA ASP A 134 46.64 -21.94 -50.25
C ASP A 134 48.05 -22.42 -49.89
N MET A 135 48.26 -22.89 -48.65
CA MET A 135 49.55 -23.47 -48.23
C MET A 135 49.90 -24.72 -49.04
N ILE A 136 48.95 -25.65 -49.21
CA ILE A 136 49.15 -26.86 -50.02
C ILE A 136 49.51 -26.48 -51.47
N ALA A 137 48.78 -25.52 -52.05
CA ALA A 137 49.04 -25.07 -53.42
C ALA A 137 50.42 -24.40 -53.57
N ILE A 138 50.91 -23.72 -52.53
CA ILE A 138 52.27 -23.14 -52.51
C ILE A 138 53.31 -24.26 -52.46
N ASP A 139 53.13 -25.26 -51.61
CA ASP A 139 54.05 -26.40 -51.49
C ASP A 139 54.15 -27.18 -52.80
N GLU A 140 53.02 -27.47 -53.46
CA GLU A 140 52.99 -28.11 -54.79
C GLU A 140 53.75 -27.29 -55.84
N ARG A 141 53.64 -25.96 -55.81
CA ARG A 141 54.36 -25.07 -56.73
C ARG A 141 55.86 -25.02 -56.44
N LEU A 142 56.26 -25.11 -55.17
CA LEU A 142 57.67 -25.18 -54.78
C LEU A 142 58.30 -26.49 -55.28
N GLU A 143 57.64 -27.63 -55.08
CA GLU A 143 58.12 -28.93 -55.58
C GLU A 143 58.30 -28.92 -57.11
N ALA A 144 57.32 -28.37 -57.84
CA ALA A 144 57.41 -28.25 -59.31
C ALA A 144 58.57 -27.34 -59.75
N LEU A 145 58.83 -26.25 -59.01
CA LEU A 145 59.93 -25.34 -59.30
C LEU A 145 61.28 -26.01 -59.03
N GLU A 146 61.43 -26.74 -57.92
CA GLU A 146 62.63 -27.49 -57.58
C GLU A 146 62.94 -28.56 -58.63
N ALA A 147 61.92 -29.30 -59.08
CA ALA A 147 62.05 -30.26 -60.17
C ALA A 147 62.54 -29.59 -61.47
N THR A 148 61.99 -28.42 -61.80
CA THR A 148 62.38 -27.64 -62.99
C THR A 148 63.83 -27.15 -62.89
N VAL A 149 64.24 -26.62 -61.73
CA VAL A 149 65.60 -26.15 -61.47
C VAL A 149 66.60 -27.31 -61.57
N SER A 150 66.28 -28.45 -60.95
CA SER A 150 67.10 -29.67 -61.01
C SER A 150 67.27 -30.15 -62.46
N ALA A 151 66.20 -30.17 -63.25
CA ALA A 151 66.25 -30.55 -64.67
C ALA A 151 67.05 -29.57 -65.54
N LYS A 152 67.02 -28.26 -65.24
CA LYS A 152 67.76 -27.25 -66.01
C LYS A 152 69.25 -27.15 -65.64
N LYS A 153 69.65 -27.60 -64.45
CA LYS A 153 71.03 -27.48 -63.96
C LYS A 153 72.08 -28.15 -64.87
N PRO A 154 71.89 -29.38 -65.38
CA PRO A 154 72.84 -30.01 -66.32
C PRO A 154 72.92 -29.27 -67.65
N LEU A 155 71.78 -28.82 -68.20
CA LEU A 155 71.73 -28.07 -69.46
C LEU A 155 72.53 -26.78 -69.38
N LEU A 156 72.39 -26.04 -68.28
CA LEU A 156 73.18 -24.83 -68.04
C LEU A 156 74.68 -25.12 -67.91
N SER A 157 75.06 -26.25 -67.31
CA SER A 157 76.48 -26.67 -67.25
C SER A 157 77.05 -26.92 -68.63
N VAL A 158 76.35 -27.70 -69.46
CA VAL A 158 76.76 -28.01 -70.85
C VAL A 158 76.82 -26.74 -71.69
N MET A 159 75.86 -25.83 -71.56
CA MET A 159 75.88 -24.55 -72.28
C MET A 159 77.09 -23.70 -71.87
N ARG A 160 77.43 -23.65 -70.57
CA ARG A 160 78.63 -22.93 -70.09
C ARG A 160 79.92 -23.51 -70.66
N GLU A 161 80.07 -24.83 -70.64
CA GLU A 161 81.24 -25.51 -71.23
C GLU A 161 81.39 -25.21 -72.72
N LYS A 162 80.29 -25.25 -73.49
CA LYS A 162 80.31 -24.95 -74.92
C LYS A 162 80.67 -23.49 -75.23
N VAL A 163 80.23 -22.53 -74.40
CA VAL A 163 80.58 -21.11 -74.57
C VAL A 163 82.05 -20.86 -74.27
N LEU A 164 82.62 -21.53 -73.26
CA LEU A 164 84.04 -21.40 -72.91
C LEU A 164 84.97 -22.06 -73.93
N ALA A 165 84.47 -23.05 -74.68
CA ALA A 165 85.23 -23.76 -75.70
C ALA A 165 85.18 -23.10 -77.10
N ALA A 166 84.43 -22.00 -77.27
CA ALA A 166 84.28 -21.24 -78.52
C ALA A 166 85.07 -19.93 -78.46
#